data_AF-A0A0G1P0A9-F1
#
_entry.id   AF-A0A0G1P0A9-F1
#
_cell.length_a   1.000
_cell.length_b   1.000
_cell.length_c   1.000
_cell.angle_alpha   90.00
_cell.angle_beta   90.00
_cell.angle_gamma   90.00
#
_symmetry.space_group_name_H-M   'P 1'
#
loop_
_entity.id
_entity.type
_entity.pdbx_description
1 polymer ?
#
loop_
_entity_poly.entity_id
_entity_poly.type
_entity_poly.pdbx_seq_one_letter_code
_entity_poly.pdbx_strand_id
1 'polypeptide(L)'
;MTYQGGEFSTSQLLEEIKHRAREEKVQTLADYEAIIDDLIEDKKRYGFLSENEDLEQVRANLKTSWPEVEKGLEHVSKLLI
;
A
#
# COMPACT_ATOMS: atom_id res chain seq x y z
N MET A 1 2.93 12.49 -24.59
CA MET A 1 3.17 13.10 -23.27
C MET A 1 3.78 12.01 -22.41
N THR A 2 5.11 11.96 -22.34
CA THR A 2 5.82 11.05 -21.43
C THR A 2 5.65 11.61 -20.03
N TYR A 3 4.86 10.93 -19.20
CA TYR A 3 4.74 11.24 -17.78
C TYR A 3 6.17 11.28 -17.22
N GLN A 4 6.63 12.46 -16.81
CA GLN A 4 7.91 12.60 -16.13
C GLN A 4 7.83 11.72 -14.88
N GLY A 5 8.83 10.86 -14.71
CA GLY A 5 8.98 9.99 -13.57
C GLY A 5 8.94 10.80 -12.28
N GLY A 6 7.74 10.93 -11.71
CA GLY A 6 7.61 11.16 -10.29
C GLY A 6 8.11 9.88 -9.66
N GLU A 7 9.25 9.94 -9.00
CA GLU A 7 9.70 8.90 -8.08
C GLU A 7 8.48 8.54 -7.23
N PHE A 8 7.88 7.37 -7.48
CA PHE A 8 6.68 6.92 -6.77
C PHE A 8 7.13 6.71 -5.33
N SER A 9 6.92 7.74 -4.50
CA SER A 9 7.50 7.76 -3.17
C SER A 9 6.72 6.77 -2.30
N THR A 10 7.40 6.06 -1.40
CA THR A 10 6.80 5.10 -0.46
C THR A 10 5.54 5.64 0.23
N SER A 11 5.49 6.97 0.47
CA SER A 11 4.33 7.68 1.01
C SER A 11 3.08 7.58 0.13
N GLN A 12 3.21 7.67 -1.20
CA GLN A 12 2.07 7.56 -2.13
C GLN A 12 1.54 6.14 -2.19
N LEU A 13 2.43 5.14 -2.18
CA LEU A 13 2.04 3.74 -2.07
C LEU A 13 1.28 3.49 -0.77
N LEU A 14 1.78 4.04 0.34
CA LEU A 14 1.12 3.92 1.63
C LEU A 14 -0.27 4.56 1.67
N GLU A 15 -0.45 5.73 1.05
CA GLU A 15 -1.78 6.36 0.94
C GLU A 15 -2.76 5.51 0.13
N GLU A 16 -2.30 4.94 -0.99
CA GLU A 16 -3.13 4.08 -1.83
C GLU A 16 -3.51 2.78 -1.10
N ILE A 17 -2.58 2.17 -0.35
CA ILE A 17 -2.85 1.00 0.49
C ILE A 17 -3.83 1.35 1.59
N LYS A 18 -3.68 2.50 2.26
CA LYS A 18 -4.63 2.97 3.28
C LYS A 18 -6.03 3.14 2.70
N HIS A 19 -6.14 3.62 1.46
CA HIS A 19 -7.41 3.76 0.76
C HIS A 19 -8.05 2.40 0.48
N ARG A 20 -7.32 1.51 -0.20
CA ARG A 20 -7.80 0.15 -0.52
C ARG A 20 -8.15 -0.64 0.74
N ALA A 21 -7.32 -0.57 1.78
CA ALA A 21 -7.57 -1.25 3.05
C ALA A 21 -8.88 -0.79 3.74
N ARG A 22 -9.26 0.48 3.57
CA ARG A 22 -10.55 1.01 4.06
C ARG A 22 -11.72 0.53 3.20
N GLU A 23 -11.58 0.57 1.88
CA GLU A 23 -12.62 0.13 0.94
C GLU A 23 -12.91 -1.37 1.06
N GLU A 24 -11.85 -2.17 1.11
CA GLU A 24 -11.91 -3.63 1.23
C GLU A 24 -12.16 -4.11 2.66
N LYS A 25 -12.25 -3.17 3.62
CA LYS A 25 -12.46 -3.45 5.05
C LYS A 25 -11.47 -4.47 5.59
N VAL A 26 -10.20 -4.27 5.30
CA VAL A 26 -9.10 -5.09 5.81
C VAL A 26 -9.14 -5.11 7.33
N GLN A 27 -9.09 -6.31 7.90
CA GLN A 27 -9.06 -6.52 9.36
C GLN A 27 -7.81 -7.24 9.84
N THR A 28 -7.08 -7.87 8.92
CA THR A 28 -5.92 -8.68 9.26
C THR A 28 -4.68 -8.23 8.50
N LEU A 29 -3.51 -8.51 9.08
CA LEU A 29 -2.23 -8.30 8.41
C LEU A 29 -2.15 -9.09 7.09
N ALA A 30 -2.78 -10.25 7.01
CA ALA A 30 -2.78 -11.06 5.79
C ALA A 30 -3.53 -10.36 4.64
N ASP A 31 -4.69 -9.76 4.92
CA ASP A 31 -5.43 -9.00 3.90
C ASP A 31 -4.64 -7.74 3.49
N TYR A 32 -3.97 -7.09 4.44
CA TYR A 32 -3.09 -5.96 4.14
C TYR A 32 -1.89 -6.34 3.27
N GLU A 33 -1.27 -7.49 3.55
CA GLU A 33 -0.18 -8.03 2.71
C GLU A 33 -0.66 -8.35 1.29
N ALA A 34 -1.88 -8.88 1.14
CA ALA A 34 -2.48 -9.10 -0.18
C ALA A 34 -2.63 -7.79 -0.97
N ILE A 35 -3.07 -6.70 -0.33
CA ILE A 35 -3.15 -5.38 -0.98
C ILE A 35 -1.78 -4.85 -1.38
N ILE A 36 -0.75 -5.02 -0.53
CA ILE A 36 0.62 -4.64 -0.87
C ILE A 36 1.08 -5.37 -2.13
N ASP A 37 0.78 -6.67 -2.21
CA ASP A 37 1.22 -7.53 -3.31
C ASP A 37 0.55 -7.16 -4.63
N ASP A 38 -0.76 -6.97 -4.60
CA ASP A 38 -1.52 -6.50 -5.76
C ASP A 38 -1.03 -5.12 -6.22
N LEU A 39 -0.73 -4.21 -5.27
CA LEU A 39 -0.21 -2.89 -5.61
C LEU A 39 1.18 -2.97 -6.24
N ILE A 40 2.10 -3.75 -5.67
CA ILE A 40 3.45 -3.93 -6.21
C ILE A 40 3.37 -4.55 -7.61
N GLU A 41 2.52 -5.57 -7.81
CA GLU A 41 2.32 -6.20 -9.11
C GLU A 41 1.76 -5.21 -10.14
N ASP A 42 0.74 -4.43 -9.77
CA ASP A 42 0.19 -3.37 -10.61
C ASP A 42 1.28 -2.38 -11.03
N LYS A 43 2.00 -1.81 -10.06
CA LYS A 43 3.02 -0.78 -10.34
C LYS A 43 4.18 -1.33 -11.16
N LYS A 44 4.57 -2.59 -10.95
CA LYS A 44 5.53 -3.31 -11.81
C LYS A 44 4.99 -3.45 -13.23
N ARG A 45 3.74 -3.87 -13.39
CA ARG A 45 3.09 -4.07 -14.70
C ARG A 45 2.99 -2.77 -15.51
N TYR A 46 2.76 -1.65 -14.84
CA TYR A 46 2.70 -0.33 -15.47
C TYR A 46 4.09 0.32 -15.67
N GLY A 47 5.17 -0.34 -15.25
CA GLY A 47 6.54 0.16 -15.38
C GLY A 47 6.89 1.32 -14.44
N PHE A 48 6.16 1.47 -13.33
CA PHE A 48 6.45 2.47 -12.30
C PHE A 48 7.56 2.01 -11.35
N LEU A 49 7.62 0.71 -11.06
CA LEU A 49 8.71 0.11 -10.29
C LEU A 49 9.74 -0.43 -11.28
N SER A 50 11.01 -0.06 -11.10
CA SER A 50 12.08 -0.61 -11.92
C SER A 50 12.27 -2.10 -11.66
N GLU A 51 12.72 -2.84 -12.66
CA GLU A 51 13.09 -4.26 -12.50
C GLU A 51 14.25 -4.47 -11.51
N ASN A 52 15.03 -3.40 -11.25
CA ASN A 52 16.13 -3.35 -10.29
C ASN A 52 15.72 -2.80 -8.91
N GLU A 53 14.45 -2.46 -8.72
CA GLU A 53 13.98 -1.95 -7.44
C GLU A 53 13.83 -3.12 -6.46
N ASP A 54 14.36 -2.98 -5.25
CA ASP A 54 14.24 -4.01 -4.20
C ASP A 54 12.79 -4.09 -3.71
N LEU A 55 11.96 -4.82 -4.44
CA LEU A 55 10.54 -5.04 -4.12
C LEU A 55 10.37 -5.65 -2.72
N GLU A 56 11.32 -6.49 -2.30
CA GLU A 56 11.35 -7.03 -0.94
C GLU A 56 11.53 -5.92 0.11
N GLN A 57 12.40 -4.94 -0.15
CA GLN A 57 12.59 -3.79 0.73
C GLN A 57 11.36 -2.89 0.74
N VAL A 58 10.73 -2.66 -0.42
CA VAL A 58 9.48 -1.90 -0.53
C VAL A 58 8.36 -2.58 0.26
N ARG A 59 8.18 -3.90 0.09
CA ARG A 59 7.20 -4.69 0.84
C ARG A 59 7.48 -4.62 2.34
N ALA A 60 8.73 -4.78 2.77
CA ALA A 60 9.11 -4.70 4.18
C ALA A 60 8.80 -3.32 4.79
N ASN A 61 9.09 -2.25 4.05
CA ASN A 61 8.78 -0.88 4.46
C ASN A 61 7.27 -0.67 4.63
N LEU A 62 6.47 -1.12 3.65
CA LEU A 62 5.00 -0.99 3.68
C LEU A 62 4.36 -1.84 4.78
N LYS A 63 4.89 -3.04 5.01
CA LYS A 63 4.47 -3.94 6.11
C LYS A 63 4.73 -3.32 7.47
N THR A 64 5.84 -2.59 7.64
CA THR A 64 6.18 -1.90 8.89
C THR A 64 5.15 -0.80 9.24
N SER A 65 4.42 -0.28 8.25
CA SER A 65 3.34 0.70 8.46
C SER A 65 2.01 0.08 8.89
N TRP A 66 1.85 -1.25 8.88
CA TRP A 66 0.62 -1.93 9.32
C TRP A 66 0.04 -1.43 10.65
N PRO A 67 0.78 -1.34 11.76
CA PRO A 67 0.23 -0.89 13.05
C PRO A 67 -0.32 0.54 13.02
N GLU A 68 0.16 1.39 12.10
CA GLU A 68 -0.43 2.72 11.91
C GLU A 68 -1.75 2.64 11.12
N VAL A 69 -1.78 1.80 10.09
CA VAL A 69 -2.97 1.56 9.26
C VAL A 69 -4.08 0.90 10.07
N GLU A 70 -3.77 -0.16 10.83
CA GLU A 70 -4.68 -0.87 11.72
C GLU A 70 -5.35 0.08 12.71
N LYS A 71 -4.58 0.90 13.42
CA LYS A 71 -5.12 1.94 14.32
C LYS A 71 -6.07 2.90 13.60
N GLY A 72 -5.74 3.28 12.37
CA GLY A 72 -6.59 4.12 11.53
C GLY A 72 -7.91 3.44 11.16
N LEU A 73 -7.88 2.15 10.85
CA LEU A 73 -9.05 1.34 10.50
C LEU A 73 -9.96 1.09 11.72
N GLU A 74 -9.38 0.79 12.88
CA GLU A 74 -10.11 0.63 14.14
C GLU A 74 -10.88 1.91 14.52
N HIS A 75 -10.29 3.08 14.27
CA HIS A 75 -10.93 4.36 14.57
C HIS A 75 -12.14 4.64 13.66
N VAL A 76 -12.06 4.26 12.38
CA VAL A 76 -13.19 4.38 11.44
C VAL A 76 -14.31 3.40 11.81
N SER A 77 -13.96 2.18 12.24
CA SER A 77 -14.94 1.17 12.67
C SER A 77 -15.75 1.62 13.91
N LYS A 78 -15.11 2.34 14.85
CA LYS A 78 -15.78 2.86 16.06
C LYS A 78 -16.66 4.09 15.83
N LEU A 79 -16.48 4.83 14.74
CA LEU A 79 -17.26 6.04 14.42
C LEU A 79 -18.57 5.74 13.68
N LEU A 80 -18.79 4.49 13.24
CA LEU A 80 -19.97 4.05 12.52
C LEU A 80 -21.03 3.38 13.42
N ILE A 81 -20.94 3.55 14.74
CA ILE A 81 -21.83 2.96 15.76
C ILE A 81 -22.67 4.04 16.43
#